data_AF-A0A1H6ZPR9-F1
#
_entry.id   AF-A0A1H6ZPR9-F1
#
_cell.length_a   1.000
_cell.length_b   1.000
_cell.length_c   1.000
_cell.angle_alpha   90.00
_cell.angle_beta   90.00
_cell.angle_gamma   90.00
#
_symmetry.space_group_name_H-M   'P 1'
#
loop_
_entity.id
_entity.type
_entity.pdbx_description
1 polymer ?
#
loop_
_entity_poly.entity_id
_entity_poly.type
_entity_poly.pdbx_seq_one_letter_code
_entity_poly.pdbx_strand_id
1 'polypeptide(L)'
;MKHLTYCLLFLYLVSCQPAKEDLPPPNILWITSEDNSPFAGCYGDAFATTPNMDALAASGFLYTHAYANVPVCAPARNTILTGVYANSGGHQHMRSYYDKSQQVGFYPRMLREAGYYCTNNVKEDYNINPDQNENIWDESSKTAHYKNRPEGKPFFAVFNTTISHESSIHKSIPTAELRHKPEDVTLPPYHPDTPEMRHDWAQYYDKIEDMDQVIGELLRELDESGEAENTIVFYYGDHGGVLARSKRYVYESGTHVPFIVRIPEKYKHLYPAEKPGSEVNRLISFVDLVPTLLSLTGQEIPDYLQGNAFLGEQKTDDPEYAFMFRGRMDERYDMSRSARDSKYRYIRNYMPYRVYGQFLEYLWRAPSIQSWEAAYKAGECNEVQSRFWNTKPAEELYDTENDPWEVNNLANDPQYAEVLERMRSATRDWMLEINDTGFIPEAELIDRTQETTAYDYMRTSGIDLNALIDGANLASNPRKGDIPFLKEMLASEEAAVRYWGATGLLILGTEAKEAEEALQTALADASPNVKVVAAEAMYRLGNTGQGLQALYEVLETPNSFARTHALNAIDSIEDSEAATQQAVLDMVGMVGEFNRSHYDLRAAKGLLTKWEVDPMDHGYDMNW
;
A
#
# COMPACT_ATOMS: atom_id res chain seq x y z
N MET A 1 16.93 27.97 -85.24
CA MET A 1 16.31 27.10 -84.22
C MET A 1 16.62 27.70 -82.85
N LYS A 2 15.58 27.93 -82.05
CA LYS A 2 15.62 28.69 -80.79
C LYS A 2 16.31 27.88 -79.68
N HIS A 3 17.32 28.44 -79.01
CA HIS A 3 17.79 27.93 -77.72
C HIS A 3 17.41 28.93 -76.64
N LEU A 4 16.58 28.44 -75.71
CA LEU A 4 15.94 29.15 -74.62
C LEU A 4 16.76 28.83 -73.35
N THR A 5 17.47 29.83 -72.83
CA THR A 5 18.24 29.70 -71.59
C THR A 5 17.33 29.99 -70.40
N TYR A 6 16.96 28.97 -69.64
CA TYR A 6 16.28 29.11 -68.35
C TYR A 6 17.32 29.21 -67.23
N CYS A 7 17.44 30.38 -66.60
CA CYS A 7 18.08 30.54 -65.31
C CYS A 7 17.06 30.22 -64.21
N LEU A 8 17.23 29.07 -63.55
CA LEU A 8 16.53 28.73 -62.31
C LEU A 8 17.27 29.35 -61.13
N LEU A 9 16.70 30.41 -60.54
CA LEU A 9 17.07 30.88 -59.20
C LEU A 9 16.42 29.94 -58.18
N PHE A 10 17.22 29.11 -57.50
CA PHE A 10 16.80 28.37 -56.32
C PHE A 10 17.00 29.29 -55.10
N LEU A 11 15.92 29.90 -54.60
CA LEU A 11 15.91 30.53 -53.28
C LEU A 11 15.87 29.43 -52.22
N TYR A 12 16.97 29.25 -51.49
CA TYR A 12 16.97 28.50 -50.23
C TYR A 12 16.21 29.32 -49.19
N LEU A 13 14.96 28.95 -48.93
CA LEU A 13 14.24 29.35 -47.72
C LEU A 13 14.86 28.57 -46.54
N VAL A 14 15.83 29.19 -45.88
CA VAL A 14 16.30 28.75 -44.56
C VAL A 14 15.14 29.01 -43.60
N SER A 15 14.41 27.95 -43.26
CA SER A 15 13.45 27.97 -42.16
C SER A 15 14.22 28.24 -40.87
N CYS A 16 14.20 29.49 -40.39
CA CYS A 16 14.55 29.79 -39.01
C CYS A 16 13.55 29.09 -38.09
N GLN A 17 13.85 27.84 -37.70
CA GLN A 17 13.28 27.31 -36.46
C GLN A 17 13.84 28.18 -35.32
N PRO A 18 12.99 28.71 -34.42
CA PRO A 18 13.48 29.39 -33.24
C PRO A 18 14.40 28.43 -32.48
N ALA A 19 15.57 28.91 -32.07
CA ALA A 19 16.47 28.13 -31.24
C ALA A 19 15.72 27.68 -29.99
N LYS A 20 15.69 26.37 -29.71
CA LYS A 20 15.19 25.83 -28.44
C LYS A 20 16.04 26.50 -27.35
N GLU A 21 15.41 27.29 -26.50
CA GLU A 21 16.11 27.97 -25.41
C GLU A 21 16.70 26.89 -24.49
N ASP A 22 18.03 26.84 -24.38
CA ASP A 22 18.74 25.81 -23.61
C ASP A 22 18.62 26.13 -22.13
N LEU A 23 17.45 25.82 -21.56
CA LEU A 23 17.16 26.03 -20.15
C LEU A 23 17.96 25.02 -19.31
N PRO A 24 18.52 25.44 -18.16
CA PRO A 24 19.19 24.50 -17.27
C PRO A 24 18.17 23.48 -16.74
N PRO A 25 18.61 22.26 -16.38
CA PRO A 25 17.73 21.28 -15.77
C PRO A 25 17.11 21.84 -14.48
N PRO A 26 15.82 21.59 -14.22
CA PRO A 26 15.16 22.10 -13.01
C PRO A 26 15.71 21.42 -11.76
N ASN A 27 15.78 22.15 -10.66
CA ASN A 27 15.80 21.52 -9.34
C ASN A 27 14.45 20.84 -9.09
N ILE A 28 14.44 19.80 -8.26
CA ILE A 28 13.22 19.09 -7.91
C ILE A 28 13.14 18.99 -6.38
N LEU A 29 12.02 19.41 -5.82
CA LEU A 29 11.73 19.33 -4.39
C LEU A 29 10.48 18.48 -4.19
N TRP A 30 10.59 17.42 -3.40
CA TRP A 30 9.48 16.64 -2.90
C TRP A 30 9.24 17.00 -1.43
N ILE A 31 8.04 17.47 -1.13
CA ILE A 31 7.54 17.64 0.23
C ILE A 31 6.51 16.54 0.46
N THR A 32 6.78 15.61 1.35
CA THR A 32 5.94 14.44 1.58
C THR A 32 5.36 14.48 2.99
N SER A 33 4.08 14.14 3.13
CA SER A 33 3.44 13.94 4.44
C SER A 33 3.11 12.48 4.67
N GLU A 34 3.06 12.06 5.94
CA GLU A 34 2.67 10.70 6.29
C GLU A 34 1.17 10.56 6.51
N ASP A 35 0.60 9.43 6.07
CA ASP A 35 -0.75 9.00 6.41
C ASP A 35 -1.81 10.09 6.12
N ASN A 36 -1.87 10.64 4.91
CA ASN A 36 -2.71 11.78 4.57
C ASN A 36 -3.60 11.56 3.34
N SER A 37 -4.91 11.62 3.55
CA SER A 37 -5.90 11.72 2.46
C SER A 37 -6.09 13.19 2.06
N PRO A 38 -6.85 13.53 0.99
CA PRO A 38 -7.02 14.91 0.53
C PRO A 38 -7.89 15.80 1.44
N PHE A 39 -7.67 15.79 2.75
CA PHE A 39 -8.32 16.66 3.74
C PHE A 39 -7.71 18.06 3.70
N ALA A 40 -8.01 18.82 2.65
CA ALA A 40 -7.49 20.17 2.46
C ALA A 40 -8.47 21.06 1.71
N GLY A 41 -8.41 22.37 1.96
CA GLY A 41 -9.29 23.37 1.37
C GLY A 41 -9.28 23.35 -0.16
N CYS A 42 -8.11 23.18 -0.78
CA CYS A 42 -7.96 23.05 -2.23
C CYS A 42 -8.63 21.82 -2.84
N TYR A 43 -8.94 20.79 -2.04
CA TYR A 43 -9.73 19.63 -2.44
C TYR A 43 -11.23 19.76 -2.12
N GLY A 44 -11.67 20.94 -1.65
CA GLY A 44 -13.07 21.22 -1.32
C GLY A 44 -13.46 20.89 0.11
N ASP A 45 -12.50 20.55 0.97
CA ASP A 45 -12.76 20.28 2.38
C ASP A 45 -12.86 21.58 3.20
N ALA A 46 -14.08 21.98 3.51
CA ALA A 46 -14.35 23.21 4.25
C ALA A 46 -14.03 23.12 5.76
N PHE A 47 -13.79 21.92 6.29
CA PHE A 47 -13.40 21.74 7.69
C PHE A 47 -11.88 21.89 7.87
N ALA A 48 -11.09 21.67 6.82
CA ALA A 48 -9.64 21.80 6.84
C ALA A 48 -9.17 23.26 6.91
N THR A 49 -8.10 23.50 7.68
CA THR A 49 -7.37 24.78 7.72
C THR A 49 -6.00 24.60 7.08
N THR A 50 -5.90 24.81 5.75
CA THR A 50 -4.69 24.51 4.95
C THR A 50 -4.26 25.64 3.99
N PRO A 51 -4.07 26.89 4.46
CA PRO A 51 -3.82 28.03 3.58
C PRO A 51 -2.55 27.91 2.73
N ASN A 52 -1.51 27.18 3.18
CA ASN A 52 -0.26 27.06 2.42
C ASN A 52 -0.39 26.05 1.28
N MET A 53 -1.07 24.91 1.51
CA MET A 53 -1.44 23.96 0.46
C MET A 53 -2.40 24.61 -0.55
N ASP A 54 -3.35 25.42 -0.08
CA ASP A 54 -4.27 26.16 -0.96
C ASP A 54 -3.50 27.14 -1.86
N ALA A 55 -2.55 27.87 -1.31
CA ALA A 55 -1.67 28.76 -2.07
C ALA A 55 -0.75 27.99 -3.04
N LEU A 56 -0.24 26.82 -2.64
CA LEU A 56 0.55 25.95 -3.50
C LEU A 56 -0.27 25.44 -4.69
N ALA A 57 -1.52 25.02 -4.45
CA ALA A 57 -2.44 24.60 -5.51
C ALA A 57 -2.77 25.77 -6.46
N ALA A 58 -3.08 26.95 -5.93
CA ALA A 58 -3.39 28.14 -6.71
C ALA A 58 -2.22 28.62 -7.61
N SER A 59 -0.98 28.38 -7.17
CA SER A 59 0.24 28.70 -7.92
C SER A 59 0.84 27.50 -8.68
N GLY A 60 0.20 26.33 -8.59
CA GLY A 60 0.64 25.07 -9.19
C GLY A 60 -0.47 24.35 -9.95
N PHE A 61 -0.45 23.03 -9.93
CA PHE A 61 -1.43 22.16 -10.58
C PHE A 61 -1.92 21.14 -9.56
N LEU A 62 -3.23 21.11 -9.33
CA LEU A 62 -3.88 20.22 -8.38
C LEU A 62 -4.26 18.93 -9.09
N TYR A 63 -3.66 17.80 -8.70
CA TYR A 63 -4.06 16.50 -9.24
C TYR A 63 -5.19 15.93 -8.37
N THR A 64 -6.33 15.66 -9.00
CA THR A 64 -7.55 15.25 -8.29
C THR A 64 -7.59 13.74 -8.04
N HIS A 65 -6.79 12.95 -8.78
CA HIS A 65 -6.80 11.49 -8.74
C HIS A 65 -5.39 10.92 -8.57
N ALA A 66 -4.80 11.08 -7.39
CA ALA A 66 -3.49 10.52 -7.06
C ALA A 66 -3.59 9.40 -6.03
N TYR A 67 -2.96 8.27 -6.32
CA TYR A 67 -3.12 7.05 -5.54
C TYR A 67 -1.78 6.45 -5.14
N ALA A 68 -1.62 6.21 -3.84
CA ALA A 68 -0.61 5.30 -3.32
C ALA A 68 -0.98 3.86 -3.72
N ASN A 69 0.01 3.09 -4.17
CA ASN A 69 -0.23 1.70 -4.60
C ASN A 69 -0.58 0.76 -3.44
N VAL A 70 -0.39 1.19 -2.20
CA VAL A 70 -0.59 0.37 -1.00
C VAL A 70 -0.87 1.28 0.19
N PRO A 71 -1.83 0.94 1.05
CA PRO A 71 -2.30 1.83 2.12
C PRO A 71 -1.40 1.79 3.37
N VAL A 72 -0.07 1.71 3.20
CA VAL A 72 0.88 1.71 4.32
C VAL A 72 2.28 2.16 3.86
N CYS A 73 2.97 2.89 4.74
CA CYS A 73 4.20 3.61 4.44
C CYS A 73 5.29 2.78 3.76
N ALA A 74 5.70 1.64 4.32
CA ALA A 74 6.92 1.00 3.87
C ALA A 74 6.84 0.39 2.46
N PRO A 75 5.84 -0.46 2.15
CA PRO A 75 5.61 -0.92 0.78
C PRO A 75 5.33 0.23 -0.22
N ALA A 76 4.67 1.32 0.20
CA ALA A 76 4.41 2.47 -0.67
C ALA A 76 5.73 3.16 -1.03
N ARG A 77 6.58 3.42 -0.04
CA ARG A 77 7.90 4.02 -0.20
C ARG A 77 8.86 3.13 -0.99
N ASN A 78 8.73 1.80 -0.89
CA ASN A 78 9.45 0.86 -1.76
C ASN A 78 9.08 1.08 -3.24
N THR A 79 7.79 1.23 -3.53
CA THR A 79 7.31 1.49 -4.90
C THR A 79 7.83 2.84 -5.41
N ILE A 80 7.79 3.88 -4.57
CA ILE A 80 8.36 5.20 -4.91
C ILE A 80 9.87 5.11 -5.14
N LEU A 81 10.60 4.34 -4.32
CA LEU A 81 12.06 4.24 -4.40
C LEU A 81 12.53 3.54 -5.69
N THR A 82 11.79 2.54 -6.13
CA THR A 82 12.21 1.62 -7.20
C THR A 82 11.52 1.87 -8.55
N GLY A 83 10.33 2.48 -8.55
CA GLY A 83 9.46 2.56 -9.74
C GLY A 83 8.94 1.18 -10.18
N VAL A 84 8.94 0.21 -9.27
CA VAL A 84 8.44 -1.16 -9.42
C VAL A 84 7.41 -1.38 -8.32
N TYR A 85 6.27 -1.97 -8.65
CA TYR A 85 5.26 -2.30 -7.64
C TYR A 85 5.84 -3.23 -6.58
N ALA A 86 5.64 -2.94 -5.29
CA ALA A 86 6.25 -3.73 -4.23
C ALA A 86 5.85 -5.23 -4.29
N ASN A 87 4.62 -5.55 -4.72
CA ASN A 87 4.18 -6.93 -4.95
C ASN A 87 4.80 -7.61 -6.19
N SER A 88 5.46 -6.86 -7.08
CA SER A 88 6.35 -7.44 -8.12
C SER A 88 7.72 -7.83 -7.56
N GLY A 89 8.18 -7.10 -6.53
CA GLY A 89 9.50 -7.27 -5.91
C GLY A 89 9.55 -8.27 -4.75
N GLY A 90 8.39 -8.66 -4.20
CA GLY A 90 8.29 -9.43 -2.95
C GLY A 90 8.19 -8.55 -1.69
N HIS A 91 8.12 -7.23 -1.86
CA HIS A 91 8.12 -6.24 -0.78
C HIS A 91 6.70 -5.76 -0.42
N GLN A 92 5.67 -6.56 -0.70
CA GLN A 92 4.27 -6.21 -0.44
C GLN A 92 3.86 -6.23 1.04
N HIS A 93 4.59 -6.98 1.87
CA HIS A 93 4.25 -7.11 3.29
C HIS A 93 4.93 -5.99 4.08
N MET A 94 4.27 -5.56 5.16
CA MET A 94 4.86 -4.56 6.04
C MET A 94 6.13 -5.12 6.68
N ARG A 95 7.22 -4.34 6.58
CA ARG A 95 8.58 -4.67 7.04
C ARG A 95 9.18 -5.91 6.36
N SER A 96 8.91 -6.10 5.07
CA SER A 96 9.63 -7.03 4.20
C SER A 96 11.05 -6.49 3.96
N TYR A 97 12.05 -6.96 4.70
CA TYR A 97 13.45 -6.55 4.53
C TYR A 97 14.22 -7.45 3.55
N TYR A 98 13.56 -7.91 2.48
CA TYR A 98 14.17 -8.80 1.49
C TYR A 98 15.08 -8.05 0.53
N ASP A 99 16.00 -8.76 -0.11
CA ASP A 99 16.83 -8.21 -1.16
C ASP A 99 16.01 -7.87 -2.42
N LYS A 100 16.37 -6.79 -3.11
CA LYS A 100 15.89 -6.53 -4.48
C LYS A 100 16.74 -7.22 -5.55
N SER A 101 16.16 -7.38 -6.72
CA SER A 101 16.89 -7.72 -7.95
C SER A 101 18.00 -6.70 -8.25
N GLN A 102 19.09 -7.19 -8.86
CA GLN A 102 20.16 -6.35 -9.37
C GLN A 102 19.71 -5.50 -10.56
N GLN A 103 18.66 -5.91 -11.28
CA GLN A 103 18.09 -5.15 -12.39
C GLN A 103 17.38 -3.88 -11.92
N VAL A 104 16.79 -3.91 -10.73
CA VAL A 104 15.99 -2.79 -10.19
C VAL A 104 16.91 -1.76 -9.56
N GLY A 105 16.99 -0.57 -10.15
CA GLY A 105 17.74 0.56 -9.60
C GLY A 105 16.95 1.36 -8.57
N PHE A 106 17.63 2.27 -7.87
CA PHE A 106 17.01 3.26 -7.00
C PHE A 106 17.09 4.64 -7.62
N TYR A 107 15.98 5.38 -7.68
CA TYR A 107 15.94 6.69 -8.32
C TYR A 107 16.98 7.70 -7.76
N PRO A 108 17.35 7.71 -6.46
CA PRO A 108 18.37 8.63 -5.97
C PRO A 108 19.72 8.40 -6.64
N ARG A 109 20.10 7.14 -6.90
CA ARG A 109 21.34 6.82 -7.61
C ARG A 109 21.26 7.24 -9.08
N MET A 110 20.13 6.97 -9.74
CA MET A 110 19.90 7.39 -11.13
C MET A 110 20.04 8.91 -11.29
N LEU A 111 19.47 9.69 -10.38
CA LEU A 111 19.57 11.15 -10.40
C LEU A 111 20.99 11.65 -10.11
N ARG A 112 21.72 11.01 -9.19
CA ARG A 112 23.14 11.34 -8.93
C ARG A 112 24.03 11.07 -10.13
N GLU A 113 23.79 9.97 -10.83
CA GLU A 113 24.45 9.65 -12.11
C GLU A 113 24.12 10.70 -13.19
N ALA A 114 22.90 11.25 -13.17
CA ALA A 114 22.48 12.39 -13.99
C ALA A 114 23.06 13.75 -13.52
N GLY A 115 23.88 13.77 -12.46
CA GLY A 115 24.58 14.95 -11.98
C GLY A 115 23.89 15.74 -10.86
N TYR A 116 22.71 15.30 -10.41
CA TYR A 116 21.99 15.94 -9.31
C TYR A 116 22.67 15.68 -7.97
N TYR A 117 22.58 16.67 -7.08
CA TYR A 117 22.84 16.47 -5.66
C TYR A 117 21.55 16.04 -4.95
N CYS A 118 21.55 14.84 -4.36
CA CYS A 118 20.33 14.19 -3.88
C CYS A 118 20.29 14.08 -2.35
N THR A 119 19.22 14.60 -1.73
CA THR A 119 19.05 14.59 -0.27
C THR A 119 17.71 14.04 0.20
N ASN A 120 17.70 13.33 1.34
CA ASN A 120 16.50 12.87 2.03
C ASN A 120 16.47 13.32 3.51
N ASN A 121 15.42 14.04 3.89
CA ASN A 121 15.21 14.57 5.24
C ASN A 121 13.86 14.10 5.78
N VAL A 122 13.75 13.11 6.67
CA VAL A 122 14.80 12.17 7.13
C VAL A 122 14.40 10.72 6.94
N LYS A 123 13.12 10.47 6.66
CA LYS A 123 12.54 9.14 6.71
C LYS A 123 12.82 8.42 5.40
N GLU A 124 13.19 7.16 5.53
CA GLU A 124 13.40 6.25 4.41
C GLU A 124 12.27 5.24 4.36
N ASP A 125 12.29 4.30 5.29
CA ASP A 125 11.27 3.26 5.46
C ASP A 125 11.04 2.42 4.20
N TYR A 126 12.11 2.11 3.46
CA TYR A 126 12.06 1.57 2.09
C TYR A 126 11.63 0.11 1.95
N ASN A 127 11.35 -0.59 3.04
CA ASN A 127 10.85 -1.97 3.02
C ASN A 127 11.71 -2.89 2.15
N ILE A 128 13.02 -2.87 2.41
CA ILE A 128 14.05 -3.59 1.65
C ILE A 128 15.24 -3.81 2.58
N ASN A 129 16.11 -4.76 2.26
CA ASN A 129 17.34 -4.99 3.03
C ASN A 129 18.13 -3.66 3.22
N PRO A 130 18.33 -3.19 4.47
CA PRO A 130 19.05 -1.95 4.74
C PRO A 130 20.46 -1.88 4.16
N ASP A 131 21.16 -3.02 4.05
CA ASP A 131 22.50 -3.09 3.48
C ASP A 131 22.53 -2.64 2.01
N GLN A 132 21.41 -2.77 1.30
CA GLN A 132 21.30 -2.32 -0.09
C GLN A 132 21.02 -0.81 -0.21
N ASN A 133 20.56 -0.16 0.86
CA ASN A 133 20.20 1.26 0.87
C ASN A 133 21.39 2.18 1.15
N GLU A 134 22.57 1.62 1.45
CA GLU A 134 23.77 2.40 1.71
C GLU A 134 24.17 3.26 0.49
N ASN A 135 24.57 4.49 0.76
CA ASN A 135 25.13 5.42 -0.25
C ASN A 135 24.23 5.66 -1.47
N ILE A 136 22.91 5.49 -1.35
CA ILE A 136 21.98 5.82 -2.45
C ILE A 136 21.78 7.33 -2.57
N TRP A 137 21.84 8.05 -1.45
CA TRP A 137 21.77 9.51 -1.33
C TRP A 137 23.16 10.15 -1.25
N ASP A 138 23.28 11.44 -1.58
CA ASP A 138 24.46 12.22 -1.15
C ASP A 138 24.37 12.52 0.35
N GLU A 139 23.16 12.87 0.85
CA GLU A 139 22.88 13.01 2.28
C GLU A 139 21.49 12.45 2.64
N SER A 140 21.41 11.62 3.67
CA SER A 140 20.13 11.15 4.25
C SER A 140 20.21 11.29 5.77
N SER A 141 19.62 12.36 6.32
CA SER A 141 19.70 12.68 7.75
C SER A 141 18.78 13.86 8.12
N LYS A 142 18.67 14.14 9.43
CA LYS A 142 18.02 15.36 9.98
C LYS A 142 18.60 16.68 9.49
N THR A 143 19.84 16.66 8.99
CA THR A 143 20.53 17.85 8.47
C THR A 143 20.69 17.84 6.96
N ALA A 144 20.23 16.77 6.29
CA ALA A 144 20.30 16.67 4.83
C ALA A 144 19.44 17.78 4.21
N HIS A 145 20.02 18.53 3.28
CA HIS A 145 19.39 19.73 2.75
C HIS A 145 19.93 20.10 1.37
N TYR A 146 19.07 20.58 0.47
CA TYR A 146 19.48 21.07 -0.86
C TYR A 146 20.46 22.26 -0.84
N LYS A 147 20.64 22.92 0.32
CA LYS A 147 21.57 24.05 0.50
C LYS A 147 23.01 23.60 0.71
N ASN A 148 23.21 22.33 1.06
CA ASN A 148 24.53 21.72 1.24
C ASN A 148 25.17 21.32 -0.11
N ARG A 149 24.45 21.50 -1.21
CA ARG A 149 24.91 21.09 -2.55
C ARG A 149 26.17 21.85 -2.99
N PRO A 150 27.04 21.21 -3.78
CA PRO A 150 28.12 21.92 -4.48
C PRO A 150 27.60 23.03 -5.38
N GLU A 151 28.35 24.14 -5.49
CA GLU A 151 27.99 25.29 -6.32
C GLU A 151 27.71 24.89 -7.77
N GLY A 152 26.62 25.40 -8.34
CA GLY A 152 26.21 25.16 -9.73
C GLY A 152 25.58 23.79 -10.02
N LYS A 153 25.50 22.88 -9.04
CA LYS A 153 24.77 21.61 -9.23
C LYS A 153 23.26 21.80 -9.06
N PRO A 154 22.43 21.15 -9.91
CA PRO A 154 21.01 21.02 -9.62
C PRO A 154 20.80 20.08 -8.43
N PHE A 155 19.68 20.23 -7.73
CA PHE A 155 19.34 19.36 -6.61
C PHE A 155 18.04 18.59 -6.80
N PHE A 156 18.00 17.41 -6.19
CA PHE A 156 16.77 16.70 -5.88
C PHE A 156 16.71 16.54 -4.36
N ALA A 157 15.65 17.02 -3.72
CA ALA A 157 15.52 16.97 -2.27
C ALA A 157 14.15 16.47 -1.83
N VAL A 158 14.13 15.62 -0.80
CA VAL A 158 12.90 15.16 -0.16
C VAL A 158 12.86 15.67 1.28
N PHE A 159 11.78 16.33 1.66
CA PHE A 159 11.44 16.63 3.04
C PHE A 159 10.18 15.87 3.43
N ASN A 160 10.30 15.02 4.45
CA ASN A 160 9.23 14.17 4.95
C ASN A 160 8.72 14.75 6.28
N THR A 161 7.45 15.13 6.35
CA THR A 161 6.78 15.49 7.60
C THR A 161 6.02 14.30 8.18
N THR A 162 6.31 13.98 9.44
CA THR A 162 5.68 12.87 10.18
C THR A 162 4.54 13.36 11.08
N ILE A 163 4.14 14.63 10.96
CA ILE A 163 3.21 15.31 11.88
C ILE A 163 1.83 14.63 11.87
N SER A 164 1.37 14.25 10.68
CA SER A 164 0.08 13.60 10.44
C SER A 164 0.12 12.07 10.57
N HIS A 165 1.25 11.46 10.93
CA HIS A 165 1.33 10.00 11.11
C HIS A 165 0.34 9.48 12.17
N GLU A 166 -0.15 8.24 12.06
CA GLU A 166 -1.19 7.66 12.94
C GLU A 166 -0.89 7.76 14.43
N SER A 167 0.39 7.76 14.81
CA SER A 167 0.81 7.99 16.19
C SER A 167 0.33 9.33 16.78
N SER A 168 -0.01 10.29 15.94
CA SER A 168 -0.51 11.61 16.33
C SER A 168 -1.90 11.55 16.99
N ILE A 169 -2.66 10.46 16.81
CA ILE A 169 -3.97 10.24 17.46
C ILE A 169 -3.95 9.14 18.52
N HIS A 170 -2.80 8.48 18.76
CA HIS A 170 -2.69 7.46 19.81
C HIS A 170 -2.85 8.01 21.24
N LYS A 171 -2.75 9.33 21.39
CA LYS A 171 -2.96 10.01 22.66
C LYS A 171 -3.84 11.22 22.42
N SER A 172 -5.05 11.20 22.97
CA SER A 172 -5.94 12.36 22.95
C SER A 172 -5.33 13.52 23.74
N ILE A 173 -5.31 14.70 23.12
CA ILE A 173 -5.06 15.96 23.83
C ILE A 173 -6.35 16.41 24.54
N PRO A 174 -6.30 17.32 25.52
CA PRO A 174 -7.52 17.87 26.12
C PRO A 174 -8.41 18.52 25.07
N THR A 175 -9.72 18.24 25.08
CA THR A 175 -10.69 18.79 24.10
C THR A 175 -10.69 20.33 24.04
N ALA A 176 -10.39 21.00 25.15
CA ALA A 176 -10.28 22.46 25.20
C ALA A 176 -9.09 23.03 24.40
N GLU A 177 -8.08 22.19 24.10
CA GLU A 177 -6.90 22.55 23.32
C GLU A 177 -7.10 22.34 21.81
N LEU A 178 -8.15 21.61 21.40
CA LEU A 178 -8.46 21.38 19.98
C LEU A 178 -8.90 22.69 19.29
N ARG A 179 -8.32 22.95 18.10
CA ARG A 179 -8.72 24.07 17.25
C ARG A 179 -9.97 23.70 16.45
N HIS A 180 -9.96 22.54 15.82
CA HIS A 180 -11.14 21.94 15.20
C HIS A 180 -12.04 21.33 16.26
N LYS A 181 -13.36 21.58 16.20
CA LYS A 181 -14.28 21.15 17.26
C LYS A 181 -14.87 19.76 16.97
N PRO A 182 -14.79 18.80 17.92
CA PRO A 182 -15.37 17.46 17.72
C PRO A 182 -16.85 17.46 17.31
N GLU A 183 -17.64 18.41 17.84
CA GLU A 183 -19.06 18.59 17.51
C GLU A 183 -19.31 18.99 16.04
N ASP A 184 -18.33 19.60 15.37
CA ASP A 184 -18.43 20.06 13.99
C ASP A 184 -17.92 19.02 12.98
N VAL A 185 -17.31 17.92 13.45
CA VAL A 185 -16.82 16.84 12.60
C VAL A 185 -17.98 16.16 11.87
N THR A 186 -17.84 16.05 10.55
CA THR A 186 -18.67 15.16 9.72
C THR A 186 -18.01 13.79 9.65
N LEU A 187 -18.61 12.79 10.31
CA LEU A 187 -18.09 11.43 10.32
C LEU A 187 -18.49 10.68 9.04
N PRO A 188 -17.59 9.84 8.50
CA PRO A 188 -17.97 8.87 7.49
C PRO A 188 -19.08 7.93 8.01
N PRO A 189 -20.00 7.45 7.15
CA PRO A 189 -21.14 6.64 7.55
C PRO A 189 -20.78 5.29 8.20
N TYR A 190 -19.55 4.81 7.98
CA TYR A 190 -19.04 3.58 8.58
C TYR A 190 -18.44 3.76 9.97
N HIS A 191 -18.20 4.99 10.43
CA HIS A 191 -17.74 5.24 11.80
C HIS A 191 -18.93 5.46 12.74
N PRO A 192 -18.93 4.85 13.94
CA PRO A 192 -19.91 5.18 14.97
C PRO A 192 -19.67 6.58 15.53
N ASP A 193 -20.76 7.21 15.96
CA ASP A 193 -20.73 8.54 16.57
C ASP A 193 -20.41 8.44 18.08
N THR A 194 -19.15 8.13 18.39
CA THR A 194 -18.63 8.13 19.77
C THR A 194 -17.82 9.40 20.06
N PRO A 195 -17.72 9.83 21.33
CA PRO A 195 -16.88 10.96 21.71
C PRO A 195 -15.42 10.80 21.26
N GLU A 196 -14.84 9.62 21.43
CA GLU A 196 -13.45 9.31 21.06
C GLU A 196 -13.25 9.34 19.55
N MET A 197 -14.22 8.85 18.76
CA MET A 197 -14.17 8.92 17.31
C MET A 197 -14.16 10.37 16.82
N ARG A 198 -15.10 11.20 17.30
CA ARG A 198 -15.14 12.64 16.96
C ARG A 198 -13.87 13.35 17.38
N HIS A 199 -13.35 13.00 18.55
CA HIS A 199 -12.12 13.59 19.09
C HIS A 199 -10.91 13.30 18.20
N ASP A 200 -10.69 12.04 17.82
CA ASP A 200 -9.54 11.68 16.99
C ASP A 200 -9.63 12.29 15.59
N TRP A 201 -10.83 12.39 15.00
CA TRP A 201 -11.04 13.16 13.77
C TRP A 201 -10.63 14.62 13.93
N ALA A 202 -11.16 15.32 14.95
CA ALA A 202 -10.82 16.72 15.18
C ALA A 202 -9.33 16.93 15.45
N GLN A 203 -8.72 16.09 16.27
CA GLN A 203 -7.29 16.12 16.56
C GLN A 203 -6.46 15.88 15.30
N TYR A 204 -6.91 15.00 14.42
CA TYR A 204 -6.22 14.75 13.16
C TYR A 204 -6.29 15.98 12.22
N TYR A 205 -7.41 16.70 12.15
CA TYR A 205 -7.48 17.97 11.41
C TYR A 205 -6.56 19.05 11.99
N ASP A 206 -6.39 19.12 13.32
CA ASP A 206 -5.34 19.97 13.93
C ASP A 206 -3.93 19.55 13.45
N LYS A 207 -3.67 18.25 13.27
CA LYS A 207 -2.38 17.77 12.75
C LYS A 207 -2.19 18.09 11.28
N ILE A 208 -3.27 18.10 10.48
CA ILE A 208 -3.23 18.58 9.10
C ILE A 208 -2.87 20.07 9.06
N GLU A 209 -3.46 20.90 9.92
CA GLU A 209 -3.10 22.33 10.01
C GLU A 209 -1.65 22.53 10.48
N ASP A 210 -1.18 21.77 11.48
CA ASP A 210 0.22 21.81 11.93
C ASP A 210 1.19 21.43 10.77
N MET A 211 0.80 20.44 9.97
CA MET A 211 1.55 19.99 8.80
C MET A 211 1.58 21.05 7.70
N ASP A 212 0.45 21.70 7.41
CA ASP A 212 0.35 22.80 6.44
C ASP A 212 1.29 23.96 6.77
N GLN A 213 1.45 24.29 8.06
CA GLN A 213 2.40 25.31 8.50
C GLN A 213 3.85 24.95 8.12
N VAL A 214 4.26 23.70 8.33
CA VAL A 214 5.61 23.23 7.96
C VAL A 214 5.81 23.25 6.43
N ILE A 215 4.78 22.92 5.65
CA ILE A 215 4.83 23.07 4.19
C ILE A 215 5.07 24.54 3.83
N GLY A 216 4.32 25.47 4.45
CA GLY A 216 4.50 26.90 4.25
C GLY A 216 5.89 27.43 4.63
N GLU A 217 6.50 26.89 5.69
CA GLU A 217 7.88 27.20 6.08
C GLU A 217 8.89 26.75 5.03
N LEU A 218 8.78 25.51 4.54
CA LEU A 218 9.67 24.98 3.50
C LEU A 218 9.54 25.75 2.18
N LEU A 219 8.32 26.09 1.77
CA LEU A 219 8.08 26.87 0.55
C LEU A 219 8.66 28.28 0.66
N ARG A 220 8.46 28.96 1.80
CA ARG A 220 9.04 30.28 2.06
C ARG A 220 10.56 30.23 2.08
N GLU A 221 11.13 29.19 2.68
CA GLU A 221 12.57 29.00 2.70
C GLU A 221 13.16 28.84 1.29
N LEU A 222 12.47 28.09 0.43
CA LEU A 222 12.85 27.93 -0.96
C LEU A 222 12.80 29.28 -1.71
N ASP A 223 11.78 30.09 -1.47
CA ASP A 223 11.66 31.43 -2.05
C ASP A 223 12.79 32.36 -1.55
N GLU A 224 13.05 32.38 -0.25
CA GLU A 224 14.12 33.18 0.38
C GLU A 224 15.52 32.77 -0.06
N SER A 225 15.71 31.51 -0.47
CA SER A 225 16.97 31.02 -1.01
C SER A 225 17.25 31.50 -2.45
N GLY A 226 16.24 32.03 -3.15
CA GLY A 226 16.33 32.43 -4.55
C GLY A 226 16.24 31.26 -5.54
N GLU A 227 15.93 30.04 -5.08
CA GLU A 227 15.87 28.84 -5.92
C GLU A 227 14.47 28.53 -6.46
N ALA A 228 13.43 29.23 -6.01
CA ALA A 228 12.04 28.93 -6.35
C ALA A 228 11.76 28.89 -7.86
N GLU A 229 12.25 29.88 -8.62
CA GLU A 229 12.06 29.94 -10.09
C GLU A 229 12.86 28.86 -10.84
N ASN A 230 13.78 28.18 -10.17
CA ASN A 230 14.54 27.06 -10.73
C ASN A 230 14.01 25.69 -10.28
N THR A 231 12.98 25.64 -9.41
CA THR A 231 12.59 24.42 -8.70
C THR A 231 11.14 24.01 -8.98
N ILE A 232 10.98 22.79 -9.49
CA ILE A 232 9.67 22.12 -9.53
C ILE A 232 9.40 21.53 -8.15
N VAL A 233 8.26 21.88 -7.56
CA VAL A 233 7.87 21.39 -6.23
C VAL A 233 6.72 20.42 -6.36
N PHE A 234 6.85 19.25 -5.73
CA PHE A 234 5.79 18.27 -5.55
C PHE A 234 5.42 18.25 -4.07
N TYR A 235 4.13 18.31 -3.77
CA TYR A 235 3.58 17.96 -2.47
C TYR A 235 2.70 16.72 -2.60
N TYR A 236 2.88 15.71 -1.77
CA TYR A 236 1.97 14.56 -1.70
C TYR A 236 2.02 13.80 -0.36
N GLY A 237 0.93 13.11 -0.01
CA GLY A 237 0.90 12.16 1.12
C GLY A 237 1.48 10.79 0.72
N ASP A 238 2.12 10.02 1.60
CA ASP A 238 2.73 8.71 1.25
C ASP A 238 1.73 7.53 1.19
N HIS A 239 0.54 7.71 1.77
CA HIS A 239 -0.69 6.96 1.54
C HIS A 239 -1.85 7.67 2.28
N GLY A 240 -3.07 7.15 2.19
CA GLY A 240 -4.25 7.78 2.77
C GLY A 240 -4.42 7.52 4.27
N GLY A 241 -4.82 8.58 4.99
CA GLY A 241 -5.42 8.66 6.34
C GLY A 241 -4.77 7.89 7.50
N VAL A 242 -5.26 8.14 8.72
CA VAL A 242 -4.81 7.44 9.96
C VAL A 242 -5.90 6.65 10.69
N LEU A 243 -7.16 6.95 10.43
CA LEU A 243 -8.29 6.39 11.15
C LEU A 243 -8.61 4.96 10.69
N ALA A 244 -9.35 4.21 11.51
CA ALA A 244 -9.74 2.86 11.13
C ALA A 244 -10.44 2.85 9.76
N ARG A 245 -10.19 1.80 8.94
CA ARG A 245 -10.61 1.70 7.53
C ARG A 245 -9.90 2.63 6.52
N SER A 246 -9.00 3.53 6.93
CA SER A 246 -8.06 4.20 5.98
C SER A 246 -6.75 3.43 5.85
N LYS A 247 -5.72 3.77 6.64
CA LYS A 247 -4.43 3.08 6.66
C LYS A 247 -4.65 1.58 6.84
N ARG A 248 -3.94 0.80 6.01
CA ARG A 248 -3.99 -0.67 5.85
C ARG A 248 -5.12 -1.18 4.96
N TYR A 249 -6.02 -0.34 4.46
CA TYR A 249 -7.18 -0.75 3.65
C TYR A 249 -7.18 -0.08 2.27
N VAL A 250 -7.46 -0.84 1.21
CA VAL A 250 -7.37 -0.38 -0.20
C VAL A 250 -8.62 0.38 -0.66
N TYR A 251 -9.23 1.15 0.25
CA TYR A 251 -10.33 2.08 -0.04
C TYR A 251 -9.76 3.44 -0.50
N GLU A 252 -10.60 4.34 -1.02
CA GLU A 252 -10.26 5.74 -1.30
C GLU A 252 -9.58 6.36 -0.06
N SER A 253 -10.18 6.16 1.12
CA SER A 253 -9.63 6.68 2.38
C SER A 253 -8.21 6.21 2.70
N GLY A 254 -7.78 5.05 2.23
CA GLY A 254 -6.43 4.51 2.49
C GLY A 254 -5.41 4.72 1.38
N THR A 255 -5.84 5.10 0.17
CA THR A 255 -4.96 5.13 -1.01
C THR A 255 -5.03 6.43 -1.81
N HIS A 256 -6.14 7.17 -1.78
CA HIS A 256 -6.23 8.51 -2.38
C HIS A 256 -5.45 9.49 -1.51
N VAL A 257 -4.54 10.24 -2.13
CA VAL A 257 -3.63 11.18 -1.45
C VAL A 257 -3.72 12.57 -2.07
N PRO A 258 -3.44 13.64 -1.31
CA PRO A 258 -3.26 14.94 -1.93
C PRO A 258 -2.00 14.90 -2.81
N PHE A 259 -2.02 15.63 -3.91
CA PHE A 259 -0.95 15.69 -4.90
C PHE A 259 -0.98 17.02 -5.65
N ILE A 260 0.01 17.87 -5.39
CA ILE A 260 0.12 19.22 -5.97
C ILE A 260 1.49 19.38 -6.60
N VAL A 261 1.56 19.88 -7.83
CA VAL A 261 2.83 20.16 -8.51
C VAL A 261 2.91 21.63 -8.90
N ARG A 262 3.89 22.35 -8.36
CA ARG A 262 4.21 23.72 -8.78
C ARG A 262 5.35 23.70 -9.78
N ILE A 263 5.08 24.19 -10.98
CA ILE A 263 6.07 24.35 -12.04
C ILE A 263 6.26 25.85 -12.31
N PRO A 264 7.46 26.42 -12.10
CA PRO A 264 7.72 27.83 -12.40
C PRO A 264 7.49 28.18 -13.88
N GLU A 265 7.13 29.44 -14.18
CA GLU A 265 6.89 29.91 -15.56
C GLU A 265 8.13 29.70 -16.45
N LYS A 266 9.34 29.73 -15.86
CA LYS A 266 10.59 29.37 -16.54
C LYS A 266 10.52 28.00 -17.24
N TYR A 267 9.79 27.04 -16.67
CA TYR A 267 9.59 25.70 -17.20
C TYR A 267 8.16 25.47 -17.73
N LYS A 268 7.50 26.52 -18.23
CA LYS A 268 6.12 26.46 -18.76
C LYS A 268 5.86 25.34 -19.77
N HIS A 269 6.88 24.97 -20.56
CA HIS A 269 6.77 23.88 -21.53
C HIS A 269 6.49 22.51 -20.88
N LEU A 270 6.66 22.38 -19.57
CA LEU A 270 6.34 21.19 -18.78
C LEU A 270 4.94 21.25 -18.15
N TYR A 271 4.15 22.30 -18.39
CA TYR A 271 2.83 22.44 -17.76
C TYR A 271 1.89 21.30 -18.17
N PRO A 272 1.21 20.64 -17.20
CA PRO A 272 0.24 19.59 -17.50
C PRO A 272 -1.12 20.14 -17.98
N ALA A 273 -1.36 21.44 -17.80
CA ALA A 273 -2.59 22.14 -18.19
C ALA A 273 -2.30 23.57 -18.65
N GLU A 274 -3.34 24.33 -19.05
CA GLU A 274 -3.19 25.66 -19.67
C GLU A 274 -2.45 26.68 -18.78
N LYS A 275 -2.68 26.65 -17.46
CA LYS A 275 -2.13 27.63 -16.51
C LYS A 275 -2.10 27.10 -15.07
N PRO A 276 -1.27 27.68 -14.18
CA PRO A 276 -1.35 27.40 -12.75
C PRO A 276 -2.73 27.70 -12.15
N GLY A 277 -3.06 27.03 -11.05
CA GLY A 277 -4.39 26.99 -10.43
C GLY A 277 -5.38 26.06 -11.13
N SER A 278 -4.93 25.26 -12.11
CA SER A 278 -5.78 24.28 -12.80
C SER A 278 -5.81 22.94 -12.07
N GLU A 279 -6.96 22.28 -12.14
CA GLU A 279 -7.12 20.87 -11.81
C GLU A 279 -6.64 19.98 -12.95
N VAL A 280 -6.02 18.84 -12.61
CA VAL A 280 -5.55 17.81 -13.53
C VAL A 280 -6.17 16.49 -13.12
N ASN A 281 -7.04 15.94 -13.99
CA ASN A 281 -7.82 14.72 -13.72
C ASN A 281 -7.13 13.43 -14.19
N ARG A 282 -5.87 13.51 -14.64
CA ARG A 282 -5.09 12.30 -14.96
C ARG A 282 -4.93 11.45 -13.70
N LEU A 283 -5.16 10.15 -13.82
CA LEU A 283 -4.84 9.18 -12.76
C LEU A 283 -3.33 9.14 -12.54
N ILE A 284 -2.90 9.39 -11.30
CA ILE A 284 -1.50 9.30 -10.86
C ILE A 284 -1.35 8.10 -9.93
N SER A 285 -0.34 7.30 -10.19
CA SER A 285 0.04 6.12 -9.41
C SER A 285 1.47 6.28 -8.92
N PHE A 286 1.82 5.86 -7.70
CA PHE A 286 3.18 6.11 -7.18
C PHE A 286 4.31 5.44 -7.96
N VAL A 287 4.01 4.34 -8.64
CA VAL A 287 4.93 3.71 -9.59
C VAL A 287 5.34 4.67 -10.74
N ASP A 288 4.54 5.68 -11.03
CA ASP A 288 4.77 6.68 -12.09
C ASP A 288 5.84 7.74 -11.71
N LEU A 289 6.17 7.87 -10.42
CA LEU A 289 7.04 8.94 -9.94
C LEU A 289 8.48 8.80 -10.46
N VAL A 290 9.03 7.59 -10.49
CA VAL A 290 10.40 7.37 -10.99
C VAL A 290 10.50 7.63 -12.50
N PRO A 291 9.65 7.04 -13.37
CA PRO A 291 9.59 7.41 -14.79
C PRO A 291 9.45 8.92 -15.01
N THR A 292 8.63 9.59 -14.20
CA THR A 292 8.43 11.04 -14.29
C THR A 292 9.68 11.83 -13.92
N LEU A 293 10.43 11.43 -12.89
CA LEU A 293 11.72 12.04 -12.54
C LEU A 293 12.73 11.91 -13.68
N LEU A 294 12.84 10.71 -14.29
CA LEU A 294 13.76 10.48 -15.41
C LEU A 294 13.35 11.32 -16.63
N SER A 295 12.06 11.37 -16.94
CA SER A 295 11.51 12.23 -18.00
C SER A 295 11.77 13.72 -17.78
N LEU A 296 11.61 14.24 -16.55
CA LEU A 296 11.89 15.64 -16.19
C LEU A 296 13.39 15.99 -16.25
N THR A 297 14.26 15.01 -16.03
CA THR A 297 15.72 15.18 -16.02
C THR A 297 16.40 14.73 -17.32
N GLY A 298 15.59 14.41 -18.35
CA GLY A 298 16.07 14.02 -19.68
C GLY A 298 16.82 12.68 -19.70
N GLN A 299 16.63 11.83 -18.70
CA GLN A 299 17.23 10.50 -18.61
C GLN A 299 16.33 9.45 -19.29
N GLU A 300 16.94 8.43 -19.88
CA GLU A 300 16.22 7.28 -20.43
C GLU A 300 15.44 6.55 -19.32
N ILE A 301 14.19 6.17 -19.61
CA ILE A 301 13.34 5.38 -18.71
C ILE A 301 13.62 3.90 -18.98
N PRO A 302 14.18 3.13 -18.02
CA PRO A 302 14.44 1.70 -18.22
C PRO A 302 13.16 0.88 -18.39
N ASP A 303 13.20 -0.11 -19.29
CA ASP A 303 12.05 -0.99 -19.63
C ASP A 303 11.48 -1.80 -18.44
N TYR A 304 12.23 -1.95 -17.34
CA TYR A 304 11.76 -2.68 -16.16
C TYR A 304 10.89 -1.84 -15.22
N LEU A 305 10.85 -0.52 -15.40
CA LEU A 305 9.98 0.36 -14.62
C LEU A 305 8.52 0.10 -15.02
N GLN A 306 7.64 0.04 -14.03
CA GLN A 306 6.25 -0.41 -14.19
C GLN A 306 5.24 0.74 -14.16
N GLY A 307 5.74 1.98 -14.23
CA GLY A 307 4.93 3.18 -14.23
C GLY A 307 5.12 4.01 -15.49
N ASN A 308 4.33 5.07 -15.59
CA ASN A 308 4.20 5.89 -16.77
C ASN A 308 4.52 7.34 -16.45
N ALA A 309 5.49 7.94 -17.16
CA ALA A 309 5.81 9.35 -16.97
C ALA A 309 4.59 10.24 -17.28
N PHE A 310 4.24 11.16 -16.37
CA PHE A 310 3.12 12.09 -16.54
C PHE A 310 3.55 13.55 -16.78
N LEU A 311 4.86 13.84 -16.66
CA LEU A 311 5.50 15.12 -17.02
C LEU A 311 6.80 14.87 -17.79
N GLY A 312 7.33 15.90 -18.44
CA GLY A 312 8.59 15.85 -19.19
C GLY A 312 8.43 15.34 -20.63
N GLU A 313 9.56 15.21 -21.35
CA GLU A 313 9.57 14.90 -22.79
C GLU A 313 9.09 13.47 -23.11
N GLN A 314 9.16 12.56 -22.13
CA GLN A 314 8.73 11.17 -22.26
C GLN A 314 7.34 10.93 -21.65
N LYS A 315 6.53 11.98 -21.48
CA LYS A 315 5.15 11.86 -21.01
C LYS A 315 4.34 10.91 -21.91
N THR A 316 3.58 10.03 -21.28
CA THR A 316 2.67 9.06 -21.92
C THR A 316 1.23 9.56 -21.96
N ASP A 317 0.37 8.86 -22.70
CA ASP A 317 -1.09 9.07 -22.65
C ASP A 317 -1.64 8.80 -21.23
N ASP A 318 -2.84 9.32 -20.94
CA ASP A 318 -3.46 9.16 -19.62
C ASP A 318 -3.84 7.69 -19.38
N PRO A 319 -3.43 7.09 -18.24
CA PRO A 319 -3.75 5.70 -17.95
C PRO A 319 -5.24 5.57 -17.62
N GLU A 320 -5.82 4.44 -18.02
CA GLU A 320 -7.22 4.12 -17.72
C GLU A 320 -7.43 3.70 -16.26
N TYR A 321 -6.39 3.13 -15.63
CA TYR A 321 -6.46 2.59 -14.27
C TYR A 321 -5.25 3.00 -13.41
N ALA A 322 -5.51 3.22 -12.12
CA ALA A 322 -4.53 3.11 -11.05
C ALA A 322 -4.75 1.77 -10.33
N PHE A 323 -3.66 1.08 -10.01
CA PHE A 323 -3.70 -0.23 -9.35
C PHE A 323 -3.12 -0.18 -7.93
N MET A 324 -3.76 -0.90 -7.02
CA MET A 324 -3.38 -0.95 -5.62
C MET A 324 -3.41 -2.38 -5.08
N PHE A 325 -2.66 -2.64 -4.03
CA PHE A 325 -2.59 -3.93 -3.37
C PHE A 325 -2.54 -3.80 -1.85
N ARG A 326 -2.82 -4.93 -1.21
CA ARG A 326 -2.64 -5.16 0.21
C ARG A 326 -2.07 -6.56 0.40
N GLY A 327 -1.04 -6.68 1.24
CA GLY A 327 -0.58 -7.94 1.82
C GLY A 327 -0.73 -7.93 3.35
N ARG A 328 0.01 -8.81 4.03
CA ARG A 328 0.20 -8.80 5.49
C ARG A 328 0.54 -7.39 6.02
N MET A 329 -0.23 -6.95 7.01
CA MET A 329 -0.04 -5.69 7.73
C MET A 329 0.39 -6.04 9.15
N ASP A 330 1.67 -5.83 9.43
CA ASP A 330 2.32 -6.29 10.66
C ASP A 330 2.01 -7.77 10.97
N GLU A 331 1.44 -8.09 12.13
CA GLU A 331 1.14 -9.46 12.53
C GLU A 331 -0.11 -10.07 11.86
N ARG A 332 -0.79 -9.35 10.96
CA ARG A 332 -2.09 -9.77 10.39
C ARG A 332 -2.03 -10.06 8.89
N TYR A 333 -2.30 -11.31 8.54
CA TYR A 333 -2.41 -11.75 7.15
C TYR A 333 -3.73 -11.28 6.53
N ASP A 334 -3.60 -10.70 5.34
CA ASP A 334 -4.69 -10.38 4.45
C ASP A 334 -4.13 -10.24 3.02
N MET A 335 -5.01 -10.26 2.02
CA MET A 335 -4.61 -10.07 0.64
C MET A 335 -5.75 -9.48 -0.18
N SER A 336 -5.52 -8.28 -0.71
CA SER A 336 -6.45 -7.61 -1.63
C SER A 336 -5.72 -7.01 -2.82
N ARG A 337 -6.42 -6.88 -3.95
CA ARG A 337 -5.98 -6.18 -5.17
C ARG A 337 -7.08 -5.24 -5.62
N SER A 338 -6.72 -4.10 -6.16
CA SER A 338 -7.69 -3.08 -6.55
C SER A 338 -7.29 -2.41 -7.84
N ALA A 339 -8.30 -2.07 -8.65
CA ALA A 339 -8.20 -1.16 -9.77
C ALA A 339 -9.16 0.01 -9.54
N ARG A 340 -8.72 1.21 -9.93
CA ARG A 340 -9.49 2.45 -9.88
C ARG A 340 -9.39 3.14 -11.22
N ASP A 341 -10.51 3.34 -11.92
CA ASP A 341 -10.56 4.19 -13.12
C ASP A 341 -10.92 5.64 -12.73
N SER A 342 -11.49 6.45 -13.62
CA SER A 342 -11.94 7.80 -13.24
C SER A 342 -13.16 7.82 -12.29
N LYS A 343 -13.99 6.77 -12.28
CA LYS A 343 -15.28 6.75 -11.57
C LYS A 343 -15.52 5.56 -10.63
N TYR A 344 -15.09 4.36 -11.02
CA TYR A 344 -15.30 3.13 -10.28
C TYR A 344 -14.03 2.64 -9.58
N ARG A 345 -14.20 2.06 -8.39
CA ARG A 345 -13.19 1.24 -7.73
C ARG A 345 -13.66 -0.20 -7.65
N TYR A 346 -12.79 -1.11 -8.05
CA TYR A 346 -12.95 -2.54 -7.82
C TYR A 346 -11.92 -3.03 -6.80
N ILE A 347 -12.33 -3.92 -5.89
CA ILE A 347 -11.47 -4.60 -4.93
C ILE A 347 -11.75 -6.10 -5.00
N ARG A 348 -10.69 -6.89 -5.18
CA ARG A 348 -10.69 -8.35 -5.06
C ARG A 348 -10.05 -8.76 -3.75
N ASN A 349 -10.80 -9.43 -2.88
CA ASN A 349 -10.31 -9.98 -1.62
C ASN A 349 -10.02 -11.48 -1.78
N TYR A 350 -8.77 -11.88 -1.55
CA TYR A 350 -8.35 -13.29 -1.63
C TYR A 350 -8.43 -14.02 -0.30
N MET A 351 -8.65 -13.30 0.81
CA MET A 351 -8.92 -13.85 2.14
C MET A 351 -10.30 -13.41 2.67
N PRO A 352 -11.41 -13.72 1.96
CA PRO A 352 -12.75 -13.26 2.36
C PRO A 352 -13.23 -13.84 3.71
N TYR A 353 -12.68 -14.99 4.10
CA TYR A 353 -12.95 -15.68 5.37
C TYR A 353 -12.33 -14.98 6.60
N ARG A 354 -11.51 -13.95 6.40
CA ARG A 354 -11.02 -13.08 7.48
C ARG A 354 -11.93 -11.88 7.64
N VAL A 355 -12.08 -11.40 8.88
CA VAL A 355 -12.78 -10.14 9.16
C VAL A 355 -12.02 -8.94 8.59
N TYR A 356 -12.68 -7.80 8.39
CA TYR A 356 -11.97 -6.56 8.01
C TYR A 356 -11.06 -6.08 9.15
N GLY A 357 -11.62 -5.84 10.33
CA GLY A 357 -10.98 -5.30 11.53
C GLY A 357 -10.28 -6.36 12.36
N GLN A 358 -9.22 -6.96 11.82
CA GLN A 358 -8.34 -7.83 12.60
C GLN A 358 -7.59 -7.00 13.66
N PHE A 359 -7.56 -7.45 14.92
CA PHE A 359 -6.87 -6.74 15.99
C PHE A 359 -5.38 -6.57 15.66
N LEU A 360 -4.92 -5.34 15.48
CA LEU A 360 -3.52 -5.01 15.23
C LEU A 360 -3.10 -4.01 16.30
N GLU A 361 -2.09 -4.38 17.11
CA GLU A 361 -1.78 -3.67 18.36
C GLU A 361 -1.58 -2.17 18.16
N TYR A 362 -0.83 -1.79 17.12
CA TYR A 362 -0.52 -0.40 16.83
C TYR A 362 -1.75 0.42 16.45
N LEU A 363 -2.66 -0.13 15.62
CA LEU A 363 -3.94 0.50 15.27
C LEU A 363 -4.81 0.67 16.53
N TRP A 364 -4.84 -0.34 17.40
CA TRP A 364 -5.61 -0.33 18.64
C TRP A 364 -5.09 0.62 19.72
N ARG A 365 -3.99 1.35 19.49
CA ARG A 365 -3.56 2.43 20.39
C ARG A 365 -4.44 3.68 20.27
N ALA A 366 -5.15 3.87 19.16
CA ALA A 366 -6.05 4.99 18.97
C ALA A 366 -7.36 4.78 19.77
N PRO A 367 -7.82 5.76 20.57
CA PRO A 367 -9.09 5.68 21.29
C PRO A 367 -10.30 5.47 20.37
N SER A 368 -10.30 6.05 19.17
CA SER A 368 -11.36 5.89 18.17
C SER A 368 -11.68 4.43 17.84
N ILE A 369 -10.69 3.60 17.50
CA ILE A 369 -10.95 2.18 17.16
C ILE A 369 -11.38 1.37 18.39
N GLN A 370 -10.83 1.66 19.58
CA GLN A 370 -11.26 1.01 20.82
C GLN A 370 -12.74 1.32 21.11
N SER A 371 -13.15 2.59 20.93
CA SER A 371 -14.54 3.01 21.12
C SER A 371 -15.47 2.37 20.08
N TRP A 372 -15.02 2.19 18.84
CA TRP A 372 -15.79 1.51 17.80
C TRP A 372 -15.98 0.03 18.14
N GLU A 373 -14.93 -0.66 18.57
CA GLU A 373 -15.03 -2.05 19.01
C GLU A 373 -16.00 -2.20 20.20
N ALA A 374 -15.93 -1.29 21.17
CA ALA A 374 -16.83 -1.27 22.32
C ALA A 374 -18.30 -1.04 21.90
N ALA A 375 -18.57 -0.06 21.03
CA ALA A 375 -19.90 0.22 20.50
C ALA A 375 -20.46 -0.98 19.70
N TYR A 376 -19.62 -1.67 18.93
CA TYR A 376 -20.02 -2.89 18.22
C TYR A 376 -20.40 -4.01 19.20
N LYS A 377 -19.56 -4.27 20.21
CA LYS A 377 -19.82 -5.28 21.26
C LYS A 377 -21.07 -4.96 22.08
N ALA A 378 -21.41 -3.68 22.24
CA ALA A 378 -22.62 -3.22 22.91
C ALA A 378 -23.89 -3.29 22.02
N GLY A 379 -23.75 -3.59 20.72
CA GLY A 379 -24.87 -3.61 19.77
C GLY A 379 -25.36 -2.22 19.35
N GLU A 380 -24.50 -1.20 19.46
CA GLU A 380 -24.84 0.21 19.19
C GLU A 380 -24.52 0.61 17.74
N CYS A 381 -23.78 -0.22 17.00
CA CYS A 381 -23.45 0.00 15.59
C CYS A 381 -24.63 -0.35 14.67
N ASN A 382 -24.85 0.47 13.64
CA ASN A 382 -25.74 0.10 12.52
C ASN A 382 -25.08 -0.96 11.60
N GLU A 383 -25.78 -1.38 10.55
CA GLU A 383 -25.26 -2.40 9.62
C GLU A 383 -23.93 -1.98 8.98
N VAL A 384 -23.84 -0.75 8.46
CA VAL A 384 -22.65 -0.23 7.78
C VAL A 384 -21.46 -0.15 8.74
N GLN A 385 -21.68 0.32 9.97
CA GLN A 385 -20.67 0.40 11.02
C GLN A 385 -20.23 -0.99 11.52
N SER A 386 -21.15 -1.96 11.52
CA SER A 386 -20.86 -3.33 11.95
C SER A 386 -20.04 -4.13 10.94
N ARG A 387 -20.07 -3.76 9.64
CA ARG A 387 -19.34 -4.49 8.58
C ARG A 387 -17.85 -4.63 8.84
N PHE A 388 -17.22 -3.64 9.48
CA PHE A 388 -15.80 -3.70 9.81
C PHE A 388 -15.44 -4.89 10.71
N TRP A 389 -16.40 -5.41 11.48
CA TRP A 389 -16.22 -6.54 12.38
C TRP A 389 -16.65 -7.88 11.78
N ASN A 390 -17.09 -7.87 10.52
CA ASN A 390 -17.54 -9.06 9.79
C ASN A 390 -16.48 -9.50 8.76
N THR A 391 -16.67 -10.71 8.23
CA THR A 391 -15.98 -11.19 7.03
C THR A 391 -16.33 -10.33 5.82
N LYS A 392 -15.45 -10.34 4.81
CA LYS A 392 -15.56 -9.51 3.61
C LYS A 392 -16.03 -10.34 2.41
N PRO A 393 -16.73 -9.73 1.43
CA PRO A 393 -17.06 -10.43 0.19
C PRO A 393 -15.79 -10.63 -0.65
N ALA A 394 -15.85 -11.61 -1.54
CA ALA A 394 -14.80 -11.90 -2.50
C ALA A 394 -14.49 -10.70 -3.42
N GLU A 395 -15.52 -9.95 -3.79
CA GLU A 395 -15.47 -8.84 -4.74
C GLU A 395 -16.26 -7.64 -4.21
N GLU A 396 -15.71 -6.45 -4.41
CA GLU A 396 -16.34 -5.17 -4.09
C GLU A 396 -16.22 -4.24 -5.29
N LEU A 397 -17.30 -3.54 -5.62
CA LEU A 397 -17.34 -2.53 -6.67
C LEU A 397 -18.05 -1.28 -6.15
N TYR A 398 -17.44 -0.11 -6.30
CA TYR A 398 -17.99 1.17 -5.82
C TYR A 398 -18.00 2.21 -6.92
N ASP A 399 -19.06 3.03 -6.94
CA ASP A 399 -19.15 4.27 -7.72
C ASP A 399 -18.69 5.41 -6.81
N THR A 400 -17.43 5.84 -6.93
CA THR A 400 -16.82 6.76 -5.94
C THR A 400 -17.31 8.20 -6.09
N GLU A 401 -17.99 8.54 -7.20
CA GLU A 401 -18.63 9.85 -7.37
C GLU A 401 -19.91 9.97 -6.54
N ASN A 402 -20.71 8.90 -6.51
CA ASN A 402 -22.00 8.87 -5.80
C ASN A 402 -21.91 8.25 -4.40
N ASP A 403 -20.85 7.50 -4.13
CA ASP A 403 -20.55 6.85 -2.85
C ASP A 403 -19.07 7.06 -2.47
N PRO A 404 -18.67 8.28 -2.09
CA PRO A 404 -17.28 8.63 -1.80
C PRO A 404 -16.70 7.90 -0.57
N TRP A 405 -17.56 7.28 0.24
CA TRP A 405 -17.15 6.50 1.41
C TRP A 405 -17.14 4.99 1.16
N GLU A 406 -17.54 4.56 -0.03
CA GLU A 406 -17.49 3.16 -0.49
C GLU A 406 -18.27 2.23 0.45
N VAL A 407 -19.50 2.61 0.80
CA VAL A 407 -20.38 1.81 1.68
C VAL A 407 -21.46 1.03 0.93
N ASN A 408 -21.61 1.25 -0.37
CA ASN A 408 -22.59 0.59 -1.23
C ASN A 408 -21.89 -0.31 -2.25
N ASN A 409 -21.67 -1.58 -1.90
CA ASN A 409 -21.04 -2.55 -2.81
C ASN A 409 -22.00 -2.96 -3.94
N LEU A 410 -21.61 -2.63 -5.18
CA LEU A 410 -22.34 -2.86 -6.43
C LEU A 410 -22.00 -4.19 -7.12
N ALA A 411 -21.07 -4.99 -6.57
CA ALA A 411 -20.56 -6.19 -7.26
C ALA A 411 -21.65 -7.25 -7.56
N ASN A 412 -22.75 -7.25 -6.81
CA ASN A 412 -23.88 -8.15 -7.04
C ASN A 412 -25.05 -7.49 -7.80
N ASP A 413 -24.93 -6.22 -8.18
CA ASP A 413 -25.96 -5.53 -8.94
C ASP A 413 -25.80 -5.85 -10.45
N PRO A 414 -26.80 -6.49 -11.09
CA PRO A 414 -26.72 -6.85 -12.50
C PRO A 414 -26.57 -5.64 -13.45
N GLN A 415 -26.94 -4.42 -13.02
CA GLN A 415 -26.75 -3.21 -13.83
C GLN A 415 -25.26 -2.85 -14.01
N TYR A 416 -24.41 -3.27 -13.08
CA TYR A 416 -22.98 -2.98 -13.08
C TYR A 416 -22.13 -4.18 -13.54
N ALA A 417 -22.74 -5.25 -14.05
CA ALA A 417 -22.04 -6.48 -14.44
C ALA A 417 -20.94 -6.25 -15.50
N GLU A 418 -21.17 -5.38 -16.48
CA GLU A 418 -20.16 -5.02 -17.48
C GLU A 418 -18.99 -4.24 -16.88
N VAL A 419 -19.27 -3.32 -15.94
CA VAL A 419 -18.24 -2.56 -15.22
C VAL A 419 -17.41 -3.50 -14.36
N LEU A 420 -18.06 -4.38 -13.60
CA LEU A 420 -17.40 -5.38 -12.77
C LEU A 420 -16.45 -6.25 -13.61
N GLU A 421 -16.92 -6.79 -14.73
CA GLU A 421 -16.11 -7.66 -15.59
C GLU A 421 -14.90 -6.94 -16.19
N ARG A 422 -15.08 -5.69 -16.64
CA ARG A 422 -13.99 -4.85 -17.15
C ARG A 422 -12.93 -4.61 -16.08
N MET A 423 -13.33 -4.16 -14.89
CA MET A 423 -12.42 -3.86 -13.79
C MET A 423 -11.72 -5.12 -13.25
N ARG A 424 -12.45 -6.24 -13.19
CA ARG A 424 -11.91 -7.57 -12.85
C ARG A 424 -10.83 -8.00 -13.83
N SER A 425 -11.10 -7.88 -15.14
CA SER A 425 -10.15 -8.22 -16.19
C SER A 425 -8.90 -7.33 -16.11
N ALA A 426 -9.07 -6.01 -15.99
CA ALA A 426 -7.95 -5.08 -15.84
C ALA A 426 -7.07 -5.41 -14.62
N THR A 427 -7.68 -5.74 -13.48
CA THR A 427 -6.95 -6.16 -12.28
C THR A 427 -6.19 -7.46 -12.51
N ARG A 428 -6.79 -8.42 -13.22
CA ARG A 428 -6.15 -9.69 -13.56
C ARG A 428 -4.94 -9.52 -14.47
N ASP A 429 -5.10 -8.73 -15.52
CA ASP A 429 -4.05 -8.47 -16.49
C ASP A 429 -2.86 -7.75 -15.85
N TRP A 430 -3.13 -6.77 -14.99
CA TRP A 430 -2.09 -6.09 -14.21
C TRP A 430 -1.30 -7.06 -13.32
N MET A 431 -1.96 -7.94 -12.57
CA MET A 431 -1.27 -8.92 -11.70
C MET A 431 -0.33 -9.83 -12.50
N LEU A 432 -0.71 -10.22 -13.72
CA LEU A 432 0.15 -10.98 -14.62
C LEU A 432 1.32 -10.14 -15.15
N GLU A 433 1.04 -8.93 -15.61
CA GLU A 433 2.03 -8.01 -16.16
C GLU A 433 3.17 -7.78 -15.17
N ILE A 434 2.83 -7.51 -13.92
CA ILE A 434 3.84 -7.25 -12.88
C ILE A 434 4.47 -8.52 -12.31
N ASN A 435 4.04 -9.71 -12.74
CA ASN A 435 4.47 -10.99 -12.16
C ASN A 435 4.26 -11.01 -10.63
N ASP A 436 3.01 -10.77 -10.20
CA ASP A 436 2.65 -10.59 -8.79
C ASP A 436 3.08 -11.77 -7.91
N THR A 437 3.99 -11.51 -6.98
CA THR A 437 4.57 -12.50 -6.06
C THR A 437 3.58 -12.98 -5.00
N GLY A 438 2.51 -12.22 -4.74
CA GLY A 438 1.60 -12.46 -3.61
C GLY A 438 0.75 -13.72 -3.71
N PHE A 439 0.77 -14.41 -4.85
CA PHE A 439 0.07 -15.69 -5.05
C PHE A 439 0.85 -16.91 -4.57
N ILE A 440 2.09 -16.70 -4.09
CA ILE A 440 2.87 -17.65 -3.31
C ILE A 440 2.81 -17.20 -1.84
N PRO A 441 2.42 -18.06 -0.88
CA PRO A 441 2.39 -17.69 0.54
C PRO A 441 3.74 -17.17 1.04
N GLU A 442 3.74 -16.17 1.94
CA GLU A 442 4.96 -15.44 2.35
C GLU A 442 6.10 -16.35 2.86
N ALA A 443 5.78 -17.29 3.77
CA ALA A 443 6.80 -18.19 4.31
C ALA A 443 7.40 -19.10 3.22
N GLU A 444 6.54 -19.61 2.33
CA GLU A 444 6.94 -20.41 1.17
C GLU A 444 7.78 -19.60 0.16
N LEU A 445 7.42 -18.35 -0.10
CA LEU A 445 8.18 -17.47 -0.99
C LEU A 445 9.60 -17.23 -0.44
N ILE A 446 9.72 -16.95 0.85
CA ILE A 446 11.02 -16.77 1.52
C ILE A 446 11.90 -18.02 1.38
N ASP A 447 11.31 -19.20 1.61
CA ASP A 447 12.06 -20.46 1.51
C ASP A 447 12.50 -20.75 0.07
N ARG A 448 11.70 -20.37 -0.94
CA ARG A 448 12.03 -20.51 -2.37
C ARG A 448 13.09 -19.52 -2.85
N THR A 449 13.20 -18.35 -2.22
CA THR A 449 14.06 -17.26 -2.67
C THR A 449 15.30 -17.08 -1.77
N GLN A 450 15.82 -18.15 -1.18
CA GLN A 450 17.05 -18.05 -0.36
C GLN A 450 18.30 -17.71 -1.20
N GLU A 451 18.32 -18.12 -2.47
CA GLU A 451 19.47 -17.95 -3.37
C GLU A 451 19.20 -16.95 -4.51
N THR A 452 18.03 -16.30 -4.50
CA THR A 452 17.61 -15.35 -5.53
C THR A 452 16.65 -14.31 -4.93
N THR A 453 16.15 -13.37 -5.72
CA THR A 453 15.15 -12.40 -5.25
C THR A 453 13.76 -12.84 -5.72
N ALA A 454 12.69 -12.43 -5.03
CA ALA A 454 11.33 -12.77 -5.47
C ALA A 454 11.03 -12.23 -6.88
N TYR A 455 11.54 -11.03 -7.19
CA TYR A 455 11.47 -10.44 -8.54
C TYR A 455 12.07 -11.36 -9.62
N ASP A 456 13.29 -11.84 -9.39
CA ASP A 456 14.01 -12.69 -10.35
C ASP A 456 13.40 -14.10 -10.40
N TYR A 457 12.99 -14.65 -9.25
CA TYR A 457 12.34 -15.96 -9.15
C TYR A 457 11.07 -16.02 -9.99
N MET A 458 10.18 -15.02 -9.88
CA MET A 458 8.93 -15.01 -10.65
C MET A 458 9.16 -14.95 -12.16
N ARG A 459 10.28 -14.39 -12.60
CA ARG A 459 10.62 -14.23 -14.03
C ARG A 459 11.42 -15.40 -14.60
N THR A 460 12.03 -16.24 -13.77
CA THR A 460 13.00 -17.26 -14.22
C THR A 460 12.65 -18.69 -13.80
N SER A 461 11.86 -18.88 -12.74
CA SER A 461 11.54 -20.21 -12.20
C SER A 461 10.64 -21.05 -13.12
N GLY A 462 9.91 -20.40 -14.04
CA GLY A 462 8.89 -21.07 -14.87
C GLY A 462 7.58 -21.34 -14.11
N ILE A 463 7.37 -20.70 -12.95
CA ILE A 463 6.11 -20.83 -12.20
C ILE A 463 4.92 -20.36 -13.03
N ASP A 464 3.85 -21.15 -13.03
CA ASP A 464 2.63 -20.82 -13.77
C ASP A 464 1.76 -19.86 -12.96
N LEU A 465 2.06 -18.56 -13.08
CA LEU A 465 1.31 -17.51 -12.41
C LEU A 465 -0.16 -17.45 -12.87
N ASN A 466 -0.47 -17.85 -14.12
CA ASN A 466 -1.86 -17.92 -14.56
C ASN A 466 -2.63 -18.96 -13.75
N ALA A 467 -2.08 -20.17 -13.62
CA ALA A 467 -2.69 -21.22 -12.83
C ALA A 467 -2.85 -20.82 -11.35
N LEU A 468 -1.87 -20.10 -10.79
CA LEU A 468 -1.97 -19.59 -9.41
C LEU A 468 -3.06 -18.54 -9.23
N ILE A 469 -3.16 -17.56 -10.14
CA ILE A 469 -4.19 -16.52 -10.07
C ILE A 469 -5.59 -17.13 -10.29
N ASP A 470 -5.73 -18.03 -11.25
CA ASP A 470 -7.01 -18.69 -11.54
C ASP A 470 -7.43 -19.60 -10.37
N GLY A 471 -6.48 -20.33 -9.79
CA GLY A 471 -6.68 -21.12 -8.58
C GLY A 471 -7.08 -20.27 -7.38
N ALA A 472 -6.42 -19.13 -7.16
CA ALA A 472 -6.76 -18.18 -6.10
C ALA A 472 -8.15 -17.55 -6.30
N ASN A 473 -8.51 -17.25 -7.55
CA ASN A 473 -9.83 -16.74 -7.89
C ASN A 473 -10.94 -17.75 -7.60
N LEU A 474 -10.75 -19.01 -7.98
CA LEU A 474 -11.66 -20.11 -7.63
C LEU A 474 -11.76 -20.27 -6.10
N ALA A 475 -10.60 -20.36 -5.44
CA ALA A 475 -10.51 -20.60 -4.01
C ALA A 475 -11.19 -19.51 -3.17
N SER A 476 -11.09 -18.25 -3.58
CA SER A 476 -11.63 -17.13 -2.81
C SER A 476 -13.08 -16.76 -3.14
N ASN A 477 -13.75 -17.51 -4.01
CA ASN A 477 -15.21 -17.44 -4.18
C ASN A 477 -15.80 -18.81 -4.58
N PRO A 478 -15.55 -19.87 -3.80
CA PRO A 478 -15.84 -21.23 -4.20
C PRO A 478 -17.34 -21.52 -4.06
N ARG A 479 -17.84 -22.44 -4.89
CA ARG A 479 -19.18 -23.02 -4.77
C ARG A 479 -19.04 -24.50 -4.43
N LYS A 480 -20.08 -25.09 -3.85
CA LYS A 480 -20.10 -26.54 -3.56
C LYS A 480 -19.72 -27.42 -4.76
N GLY A 481 -20.12 -27.02 -5.96
CA GLY A 481 -19.78 -27.75 -7.20
C GLY A 481 -18.29 -27.77 -7.54
N ASP A 482 -17.49 -26.92 -6.90
CA ASP A 482 -16.06 -26.75 -7.18
C ASP A 482 -15.17 -27.67 -6.32
N ILE A 483 -15.74 -28.41 -5.36
CA ILE A 483 -15.00 -29.30 -4.47
C ILE A 483 -14.10 -30.30 -5.21
N PRO A 484 -14.53 -30.95 -6.32
CA PRO A 484 -13.65 -31.82 -7.09
C PRO A 484 -12.38 -31.12 -7.59
N PHE A 485 -12.50 -29.89 -8.09
CA PHE A 485 -11.37 -29.09 -8.57
C PHE A 485 -10.47 -28.63 -7.42
N LEU A 486 -11.05 -28.23 -6.28
CA LEU A 486 -10.28 -27.86 -5.09
C LEU A 486 -9.49 -29.05 -4.53
N LYS A 487 -10.04 -30.28 -4.59
CA LYS A 487 -9.32 -31.50 -4.23
C LYS A 487 -8.19 -31.83 -5.20
N GLU A 488 -8.39 -31.59 -6.50
CA GLU A 488 -7.34 -31.73 -7.51
C GLU A 488 -6.21 -30.73 -7.27
N MET A 489 -6.53 -29.47 -6.99
CA MET A 489 -5.55 -28.45 -6.60
C MET A 489 -4.77 -28.86 -5.34
N LEU A 490 -5.47 -29.37 -4.32
CA LEU A 490 -4.86 -29.86 -3.08
C LEU A 490 -3.92 -31.07 -3.29
N ALA A 491 -4.04 -31.77 -4.41
CA ALA A 491 -3.17 -32.87 -4.80
C ALA A 491 -2.02 -32.46 -5.75
N SER A 492 -1.92 -31.17 -6.10
CA SER A 492 -0.89 -30.65 -7.01
C SER A 492 0.53 -30.86 -6.49
N GLU A 493 1.50 -31.04 -7.39
CA GLU A 493 2.92 -31.05 -7.05
C GLU A 493 3.40 -29.66 -6.54
N GLU A 494 2.73 -28.58 -6.97
CA GLU A 494 3.04 -27.20 -6.60
C GLU A 494 2.34 -26.79 -5.29
N ALA A 495 3.12 -26.52 -4.23
CA ALA A 495 2.61 -26.19 -2.90
C ALA A 495 1.74 -24.93 -2.87
N ALA A 496 2.01 -23.92 -3.71
CA ALA A 496 1.19 -22.73 -3.80
C ALA A 496 -0.21 -23.04 -4.38
N VAL A 497 -0.31 -23.99 -5.32
CA VAL A 497 -1.62 -24.48 -5.82
C VAL A 497 -2.35 -25.26 -4.72
N ARG A 498 -1.63 -26.12 -3.97
CA ARG A 498 -2.21 -26.84 -2.84
C ARG A 498 -2.76 -25.91 -1.77
N TYR A 499 -2.04 -24.82 -1.48
CA TYR A 499 -2.46 -23.78 -0.55
C TYR A 499 -3.81 -23.17 -0.95
N TRP A 500 -3.97 -22.80 -2.23
CA TRP A 500 -5.24 -22.27 -2.73
C TRP A 500 -6.36 -23.33 -2.71
N GLY A 501 -6.04 -24.59 -3.04
CA GLY A 501 -6.99 -25.71 -2.92
C GLY A 501 -7.53 -25.87 -1.49
N ALA A 502 -6.63 -25.89 -0.49
CA ALA A 502 -7.01 -25.91 0.92
C ALA A 502 -7.82 -24.66 1.32
N THR A 503 -7.46 -23.49 0.79
CA THR A 503 -8.14 -22.21 1.10
C THR A 503 -9.58 -22.22 0.61
N GLY A 504 -9.84 -22.73 -0.60
CA GLY A 504 -11.22 -22.86 -1.09
C GLY A 504 -12.06 -23.81 -0.24
N LEU A 505 -11.47 -24.92 0.23
CA LEU A 505 -12.16 -25.85 1.13
C LEU A 505 -12.41 -25.23 2.52
N LEU A 506 -11.48 -24.43 3.03
CA LEU A 506 -11.67 -23.65 4.26
C LEU A 506 -12.86 -22.68 4.12
N ILE A 507 -12.94 -21.96 3.00
CA ILE A 507 -13.99 -20.97 2.74
C ILE A 507 -15.37 -21.63 2.59
N LEU A 508 -15.45 -22.81 1.97
CA LEU A 508 -16.69 -23.60 1.88
C LEU A 508 -17.20 -24.06 3.25
N GLY A 509 -16.34 -24.07 4.28
CA GLY A 509 -16.70 -24.46 5.63
C GLY A 509 -17.33 -25.85 5.68
N THR A 510 -18.53 -25.98 6.24
CA THR A 510 -19.22 -27.27 6.38
C THR A 510 -19.64 -27.90 5.05
N GLU A 511 -19.71 -27.13 3.96
CA GLU A 511 -19.99 -27.68 2.63
C GLU A 511 -18.82 -28.54 2.10
N ALA A 512 -17.60 -28.32 2.60
CA ALA A 512 -16.40 -29.08 2.23
C ALA A 512 -16.30 -30.46 2.89
N LYS A 513 -17.34 -30.96 3.57
CA LYS A 513 -17.30 -32.24 4.31
C LYS A 513 -16.84 -33.44 3.48
N GLU A 514 -17.16 -33.48 2.19
CA GLU A 514 -16.73 -34.55 1.26
C GLU A 514 -15.22 -34.49 0.87
N ALA A 515 -14.54 -33.40 1.24
CA ALA A 515 -13.09 -33.23 1.07
C ALA A 515 -12.31 -33.48 2.37
N GLU A 516 -12.97 -33.91 3.45
CA GLU A 516 -12.34 -34.11 4.76
C GLU A 516 -11.12 -35.05 4.71
N GLU A 517 -11.19 -36.17 3.98
CA GLU A 517 -10.04 -37.08 3.85
C GLU A 517 -8.85 -36.42 3.14
N ALA A 518 -9.11 -35.54 2.17
CA ALA A 518 -8.06 -34.80 1.47
C ALA A 518 -7.42 -33.74 2.38
N LEU A 519 -8.23 -33.02 3.16
CA LEU A 519 -7.75 -32.08 4.17
C LEU A 519 -6.96 -32.78 5.28
N GLN A 520 -7.42 -33.94 5.75
CA GLN A 520 -6.72 -34.75 6.74
C GLN A 520 -5.34 -35.19 6.22
N THR A 521 -5.24 -35.56 4.95
CA THR A 521 -3.94 -35.86 4.30
C THR A 521 -3.04 -34.63 4.27
N ALA A 522 -3.60 -33.46 3.97
CA ALA A 522 -2.86 -32.19 3.90
C ALA A 522 -2.36 -31.68 5.27
N LEU A 523 -2.83 -32.24 6.40
CA LEU A 523 -2.24 -31.95 7.72
C LEU A 523 -0.76 -32.40 7.81
N ALA A 524 -0.36 -33.35 6.96
CA ALA A 524 1.02 -33.82 6.85
C ALA A 524 1.81 -33.18 5.69
N ASP A 525 1.31 -32.10 5.06
CA ASP A 525 1.97 -31.45 3.94
C ASP A 525 3.37 -30.94 4.30
N ALA A 526 4.30 -30.94 3.35
CA ALA A 526 5.64 -30.39 3.58
C ALA A 526 5.64 -28.86 3.75
N SER A 527 4.68 -28.16 3.12
CA SER A 527 4.55 -26.72 3.24
C SER A 527 3.77 -26.33 4.50
N PRO A 528 4.37 -25.56 5.43
CA PRO A 528 3.66 -25.08 6.62
C PRO A 528 2.41 -24.27 6.29
N ASN A 529 2.41 -23.51 5.18
CA ASN A 529 1.23 -22.72 4.79
C ASN A 529 0.05 -23.60 4.38
N VAL A 530 0.30 -24.72 3.68
CA VAL A 530 -0.75 -25.69 3.34
C VAL A 530 -1.30 -26.34 4.61
N LYS A 531 -0.41 -26.77 5.53
CA LYS A 531 -0.80 -27.33 6.83
C LYS A 531 -1.71 -26.39 7.61
N VAL A 532 -1.37 -25.10 7.73
CA VAL A 532 -2.17 -24.12 8.49
C VAL A 532 -3.59 -24.03 7.95
N VAL A 533 -3.77 -23.89 6.64
CA VAL A 533 -5.11 -23.74 6.04
C VAL A 533 -5.91 -25.03 6.15
N ALA A 534 -5.27 -26.19 5.92
CA ALA A 534 -5.91 -27.49 6.08
C ALA A 534 -6.33 -27.74 7.54
N ALA A 535 -5.50 -27.34 8.49
CA ALA A 535 -5.76 -27.45 9.92
C ALA A 535 -6.96 -26.59 10.36
N GLU A 536 -7.02 -25.35 9.88
CA GLU A 536 -8.16 -24.48 10.14
C GLU A 536 -9.45 -25.05 9.54
N ALA A 537 -9.40 -25.56 8.31
CA ALA A 537 -10.56 -26.19 7.66
C ALA A 537 -11.04 -27.42 8.44
N MET A 538 -10.11 -28.28 8.87
CA MET A 538 -10.41 -29.46 9.69
C MET A 538 -11.05 -29.08 11.03
N TYR A 539 -10.56 -28.03 11.69
CA TYR A 539 -11.16 -27.51 12.92
C TYR A 539 -12.62 -27.09 12.68
N ARG A 540 -12.88 -26.30 11.62
CA ARG A 540 -14.22 -25.83 11.26
C ARG A 540 -15.17 -26.95 10.82
N LEU A 541 -14.65 -28.08 10.33
CA LEU A 541 -15.41 -29.29 10.03
C LEU A 541 -15.74 -30.16 11.27
N GLY A 542 -15.26 -29.75 12.45
CA GLY A 542 -15.49 -30.43 13.73
C GLY A 542 -14.35 -31.38 14.16
N ASN A 543 -13.27 -31.50 13.38
CA ASN A 543 -12.10 -32.33 13.72
C ASN A 543 -11.05 -31.50 14.49
N THR A 544 -11.48 -30.91 15.60
CA THR A 544 -10.72 -29.89 16.33
C THR A 544 -9.34 -30.39 16.80
N GLY A 545 -9.25 -31.59 17.36
CA GLY A 545 -8.00 -32.13 17.89
C GLY A 545 -6.89 -32.31 16.85
N GLN A 546 -7.23 -32.79 15.65
CA GLN A 546 -6.25 -32.95 14.55
C GLN A 546 -5.84 -31.60 13.96
N GLY A 547 -6.80 -30.68 13.80
CA GLY A 547 -6.52 -29.32 13.34
C GLY A 547 -5.58 -28.58 14.29
N LEU A 548 -5.89 -28.56 15.58
CA LEU A 548 -5.04 -27.91 16.60
C LEU A 548 -3.63 -28.52 16.64
N GLN A 549 -3.52 -29.86 16.62
CA GLN A 549 -2.21 -30.51 16.64
C GLN A 549 -1.34 -30.09 15.46
N ALA A 550 -1.91 -29.99 14.25
CA ALA A 550 -1.19 -29.53 13.07
C ALA A 550 -0.78 -28.05 13.17
N LEU A 551 -1.62 -27.20 13.79
CA LEU A 551 -1.23 -25.80 14.08
C LEU A 551 -0.07 -25.73 15.06
N TYR A 552 -0.06 -26.57 16.11
CA TYR A 552 1.04 -26.62 17.08
C TYR A 552 2.36 -27.04 16.42
N GLU A 553 2.33 -28.05 15.54
CA GLU A 553 3.51 -28.44 14.77
C GLU A 553 4.07 -27.28 13.93
N VAL A 554 3.19 -26.43 13.38
CA VAL A 554 3.64 -25.24 12.63
C VAL A 554 4.26 -24.20 13.55
N LEU A 555 3.77 -24.05 14.78
CA LEU A 555 4.36 -23.14 15.79
C LEU A 555 5.79 -23.54 16.18
N GLU A 556 6.18 -24.81 15.99
CA GLU A 556 7.53 -25.31 16.24
C GLU A 556 8.51 -25.11 15.06
N THR A 557 8.02 -24.64 13.90
CA THR A 557 8.87 -24.45 12.71
C THR A 557 9.83 -23.28 12.89
N PRO A 558 11.01 -23.28 12.23
CA PRO A 558 11.95 -22.16 12.30
C PRO A 558 11.46 -20.90 11.55
N ASN A 559 10.53 -21.04 10.60
CA ASN A 559 10.03 -19.94 9.77
C ASN A 559 9.00 -19.08 10.56
N SER A 560 9.38 -17.86 10.93
CA SER A 560 8.53 -16.96 11.74
C SER A 560 7.23 -16.56 11.04
N PHE A 561 7.20 -16.51 9.72
CA PHE A 561 6.00 -16.17 8.96
C PHE A 561 5.01 -17.34 8.90
N ALA A 562 5.52 -18.59 8.89
CA ALA A 562 4.68 -19.77 9.07
C ALA A 562 4.02 -19.78 10.47
N ARG A 563 4.80 -19.49 11.52
CA ARG A 563 4.28 -19.34 12.89
C ARG A 563 3.25 -18.21 12.99
N THR A 564 3.53 -17.06 12.38
CA THR A 564 2.59 -15.92 12.33
C THR A 564 1.27 -16.33 11.67
N HIS A 565 1.32 -17.09 10.57
CA HIS A 565 0.12 -17.57 9.89
C HIS A 565 -0.68 -18.56 10.76
N ALA A 566 -0.01 -19.48 11.47
CA ALA A 566 -0.66 -20.39 12.41
C ALA A 566 -1.34 -19.65 13.57
N LEU A 567 -0.70 -18.62 14.14
CA LEU A 567 -1.30 -17.78 15.20
C LEU A 567 -2.54 -17.02 14.69
N ASN A 568 -2.53 -16.55 13.44
CA ASN A 568 -3.71 -15.93 12.83
C ASN A 568 -4.86 -16.94 12.65
N ALA A 569 -4.55 -18.20 12.30
CA ALA A 569 -5.55 -19.27 12.22
C ALA A 569 -6.13 -19.60 13.61
N ILE A 570 -5.29 -19.72 14.65
CA ILE A 570 -5.69 -19.92 16.05
C ILE A 570 -6.64 -18.80 16.52
N ASP A 571 -6.28 -17.54 16.26
CA ASP A 571 -7.15 -16.40 16.61
C ASP A 571 -8.50 -16.47 15.88
N SER A 572 -8.48 -16.86 14.61
CA SER A 572 -9.68 -16.93 13.77
C SER A 572 -10.63 -18.10 14.09
N ILE A 573 -10.14 -19.17 14.70
CA ILE A 573 -10.99 -20.26 15.22
C ILE A 573 -11.45 -20.00 16.66
N GLU A 574 -10.97 -18.92 17.28
CA GLU A 574 -11.29 -18.48 18.64
C GLU A 574 -10.99 -19.55 19.71
N ASP A 575 -10.01 -20.42 19.46
CA ASP A 575 -9.61 -21.43 20.42
C ASP A 575 -8.75 -20.80 21.53
N SER A 576 -9.13 -21.06 22.78
CA SER A 576 -8.44 -20.55 23.97
C SER A 576 -8.20 -21.64 25.01
N GLU A 577 -8.22 -22.91 24.59
CA GLU A 577 -8.04 -24.04 25.51
C GLU A 577 -6.63 -24.05 26.09
N ALA A 578 -6.46 -24.64 27.28
CA ALA A 578 -5.18 -24.64 28.00
C ALA A 578 -4.02 -25.24 27.18
N ALA A 579 -4.30 -26.24 26.33
CA ALA A 579 -3.30 -26.82 25.43
C ALA A 579 -2.85 -25.82 24.34
N THR A 580 -3.78 -25.03 23.80
CA THR A 580 -3.48 -23.98 22.82
C THR A 580 -2.65 -22.87 23.45
N GLN A 581 -3.04 -22.42 24.64
CA GLN A 581 -2.29 -21.42 25.41
C GLN A 581 -0.86 -21.91 25.67
N GLN A 582 -0.70 -23.17 26.08
CA GLN A 582 0.62 -23.77 26.33
C GLN A 582 1.46 -23.85 25.05
N ALA A 583 0.88 -24.27 23.90
CA ALA A 583 1.60 -24.32 22.64
C ALA A 583 2.10 -22.94 22.18
N VAL A 584 1.30 -21.88 22.40
CA VAL A 584 1.73 -20.50 22.13
C VAL A 584 2.87 -20.08 23.07
N LEU A 585 2.79 -20.40 24.37
CA LEU A 585 3.86 -20.13 25.33
C LEU A 585 5.15 -20.88 25.01
N ASP A 586 5.05 -22.15 24.59
CA ASP A 586 6.20 -22.97 24.18
C ASP A 586 6.89 -22.35 22.96
N MET A 587 6.11 -21.86 21.98
CA MET A 587 6.63 -21.11 20.84
C MET A 587 7.35 -19.83 21.26
N VAL A 588 6.76 -19.04 22.18
CA VAL A 588 7.39 -17.83 22.74
C VAL A 588 8.73 -18.18 23.38
N GLY A 589 8.80 -19.27 24.17
CA GLY A 589 10.04 -19.76 24.78
C GLY A 589 11.09 -20.23 23.77
N MET A 590 10.66 -20.77 22.63
CA MET A 590 11.55 -21.20 21.54
C MET A 590 12.21 -20.02 20.81
N VAL A 591 11.49 -18.92 20.57
CA VAL A 591 12.02 -17.76 19.84
C VAL A 591 13.12 -17.05 20.65
N GLY A 592 12.96 -16.97 21.97
CA GLY A 592 13.98 -16.47 22.89
C GLY A 592 14.15 -14.94 22.88
N GLU A 593 14.68 -14.37 21.78
CA GLU A 593 14.90 -12.92 21.71
C GLU A 593 13.58 -12.15 21.49
N PHE A 594 13.18 -11.41 22.52
CA PHE A 594 11.93 -10.67 22.57
C PHE A 594 12.09 -9.27 21.97
N ASN A 595 11.71 -9.12 20.70
CA ASN A 595 11.75 -7.86 19.98
C ASN A 595 10.46 -7.64 19.18
N ARG A 596 9.94 -6.40 19.20
CA ARG A 596 8.77 -5.94 18.44
C ARG A 596 8.83 -6.19 16.93
N SER A 597 10.02 -6.43 16.37
CA SER A 597 10.19 -6.77 14.95
C SER A 597 9.77 -8.21 14.61
N HIS A 598 9.51 -9.06 15.60
CA HIS A 598 9.03 -10.42 15.43
C HIS A 598 7.50 -10.47 15.41
N TYR A 599 6.93 -10.70 14.24
CA TYR A 599 5.48 -10.64 14.05
C TYR A 599 4.71 -11.82 14.66
N ASP A 600 5.34 -12.98 14.76
CA ASP A 600 4.85 -14.13 15.51
C ASP A 600 4.77 -13.80 17.01
N LEU A 601 5.78 -13.13 17.58
CA LEU A 601 5.73 -12.67 18.96
C LEU A 601 4.66 -11.59 19.20
N ARG A 602 4.44 -10.68 18.24
CA ARG A 602 3.34 -9.70 18.31
C ARG A 602 1.97 -10.38 18.28
N ALA A 603 1.76 -11.34 17.36
CA ALA A 603 0.53 -12.13 17.29
C ALA A 603 0.28 -12.92 18.59
N ALA A 604 1.33 -13.58 19.12
CA ALA A 604 1.26 -14.33 20.37
C ALA A 604 0.90 -13.43 21.56
N LYS A 605 1.54 -12.24 21.68
CA LYS A 605 1.19 -11.27 22.72
C LYS A 605 -0.28 -10.84 22.64
N GLY A 606 -0.79 -10.59 21.43
CA GLY A 606 -2.19 -10.25 21.21
C GLY A 606 -3.15 -11.35 21.69
N LEU A 607 -2.85 -12.61 21.35
CA LEU A 607 -3.63 -13.78 21.80
C LEU A 607 -3.58 -13.97 23.31
N LEU A 608 -2.38 -13.94 23.92
CA LEU A 608 -2.22 -14.09 25.37
C LEU A 608 -2.97 -12.98 26.13
N THR A 609 -2.92 -11.75 25.62
CA THR A 609 -3.72 -10.64 26.16
C THR A 609 -5.23 -10.91 26.06
N LYS A 610 -5.70 -11.39 24.90
CA LYS A 610 -7.11 -11.76 24.66
C LYS A 610 -7.58 -12.87 25.61
N TRP A 611 -6.70 -13.78 26.01
CA TRP A 611 -6.99 -14.89 26.93
C TRP A 611 -6.75 -14.57 28.41
N GLU A 612 -6.36 -13.33 28.74
CA GLU A 612 -5.99 -12.91 30.10
C GLU A 612 -4.83 -13.73 30.70
N VAL A 613 -3.89 -14.18 29.85
CA VAL A 613 -2.68 -14.90 30.26
C VAL A 613 -1.50 -13.93 30.27
N ASP A 614 -0.91 -13.70 31.44
CA ASP A 614 0.30 -12.88 31.58
C ASP A 614 1.55 -13.71 31.23
N PRO A 615 2.29 -13.38 30.16
CA PRO A 615 3.53 -14.07 29.82
C PRO A 615 4.59 -14.04 30.94
N MET A 616 4.54 -13.03 31.82
CA MET A 616 5.45 -12.90 32.96
C MET A 616 5.30 -14.04 33.98
N ASP A 617 4.09 -14.56 34.17
CA ASP A 617 3.83 -15.71 35.06
C ASP A 617 4.50 -17.00 34.55
N HIS A 618 4.90 -17.02 33.27
CA HIS A 618 5.61 -18.10 32.61
C HIS A 618 7.10 -17.79 32.35
N GLY A 619 7.60 -16.66 32.84
CA GLY A 619 9.01 -16.27 32.73
C GLY A 619 9.38 -15.57 31.42
N TYR A 620 8.41 -15.05 30.67
CA TYR A 620 8.64 -14.34 29.42
C TYR A 620 8.32 -12.85 29.57
N ASP A 621 9.34 -11.99 29.49
CA ASP A 621 9.15 -10.53 29.49
C ASP A 621 8.93 -10.02 28.07
N MET A 622 7.67 -9.76 27.75
CA MET A 622 7.25 -9.26 26.43
C MET A 622 7.01 -7.74 26.40
N ASN A 623 7.66 -6.98 27.29
CA ASN A 623 7.59 -5.51 27.34
C ASN A 623 8.70 -4.87 26.48
N TRP A 624 8.40 -4.63 25.20
CA TRP A 624 9.30 -4.01 24.21
C TRP A 624 8.71 -2.78 23.53
#